data_AF-A0A519HUD7-F1
#
_entry.id   AF-A0A519HUD7-F1
#
_cell.length_a   1.000
_cell.length_b   1.000
_cell.length_c   1.000
_cell.angle_alpha   90.00
_cell.angle_beta   90.00
_cell.angle_gamma   90.00
#
_symmetry.space_group_name_H-M   'P 1'
#
loop_
_entity.id
_entity.type
_entity.pdbx_description
1 polymer ?
#
loop_
_entity_poly.entity_id
_entity_poly.type
_entity_poly.pdbx_seq_one_letter_code
_entity_poly.pdbx_strand_id
1 'polypeptide(L)'
;MFDIKRKTIDWAGRPLTLETGRIARQADGAVLATYGETVVLATVVYGRAPKPGLDFFPLTVNYQEKTFAAGKIPGGYFKREGRPTEKETLVSRLIDRPIRPLFVKGFKNETQVVITVLQHDMENDPDVVGMVAASAALTISGVPFMGPIGAARVGYIDGEFVLNPTLDQLPDSQLDLVVAGTQDALMMVESEAKELSEEIMLNALMFAHRGMQPVIDAIIEMAEHAAKEPFDFQPDDVSDIVTSIQSLVGEDIKAAYTHAGKYERRTGVDVAKKKAAEKLVKTDENPDGVDSAKFGVAFKECEAHVLRRDIIDNGHRVDGRALDKVRDIVSEVGVFPRTHGSALFTRGETQAIVVATLGTGEDEQYVDALSGTYKEKFLLHYNFPPYSVGETGRMGGAGRREIGHGKLAWRAIRPMLPSAEEFPYTIRLVSEITESNGSSSMATVCGSSLALMDAGVPLKRPVSGIAMGLILEPSGEFAILSDILGDEDHLGDMDFKVAGTREGITSLQMDIKV
;
A
#
# COMPACT_ATOMS: atom_id res chain seq x y z
N MET A 1 18.94 -16.20 34.21
CA MET A 1 19.61 -15.75 32.98
C MET A 1 18.57 -15.74 31.86
N PHE A 2 18.61 -14.81 30.90
CA PHE A 2 17.65 -14.80 29.79
C PHE A 2 17.94 -15.96 28.83
N ASP A 3 16.90 -16.63 28.32
CA ASP A 3 17.05 -17.55 27.18
C ASP A 3 17.00 -16.72 25.91
N ILE A 4 18.17 -16.46 25.33
CA ILE A 4 18.32 -15.60 24.15
C ILE A 4 18.51 -16.50 22.94
N LYS A 5 17.66 -16.33 21.93
CA LYS A 5 17.84 -16.96 20.61
C LYS A 5 18.34 -15.89 19.64
N ARG A 6 19.34 -16.24 18.84
CA ARG A 6 19.94 -15.33 17.87
C ARG A 6 20.24 -16.07 16.57
N LYS A 7 19.92 -15.45 15.44
CA LYS A 7 20.33 -15.89 14.10
C LYS A 7 21.03 -14.72 13.42
N THR A 8 22.19 -14.98 12.82
CA THR A 8 22.95 -13.99 12.06
C THR A 8 23.23 -14.53 10.66
N ILE A 9 23.05 -13.68 9.65
CA ILE A 9 23.40 -13.96 8.25
C ILE A 9 24.20 -12.79 7.68
N ASP A 10 24.97 -13.04 6.62
CA ASP A 10 25.44 -11.96 5.74
C ASP A 10 24.38 -11.66 4.70
N TRP A 11 23.95 -10.41 4.61
CA TRP A 11 22.91 -9.97 3.69
C TRP A 11 23.35 -8.69 2.97
N ALA A 12 23.56 -8.79 1.65
CA ALA A 12 24.12 -7.71 0.84
C ALA A 12 25.43 -7.14 1.42
N GLY A 13 26.34 -8.03 1.86
CA GLY A 13 27.67 -7.68 2.36
C GLY A 13 27.73 -7.11 3.78
N ARG A 14 26.61 -7.15 4.52
CA ARG A 14 26.50 -6.64 5.89
C ARG A 14 25.84 -7.69 6.79
N PRO A 15 26.23 -7.78 8.07
CA PRO A 15 25.62 -8.71 9.01
C PRO A 15 24.19 -8.27 9.36
N LEU A 16 23.23 -9.15 9.15
CA LEU A 16 21.87 -9.06 9.71
C LEU A 16 21.76 -10.03 10.88
N THR A 17 21.44 -9.51 12.07
CA THR A 17 21.21 -10.30 13.29
C THR A 17 19.79 -10.13 13.77
N LEU A 18 19.08 -11.24 13.97
CA LEU A 18 17.76 -11.30 14.59
C LEU A 18 17.90 -11.91 15.99
N GLU A 19 17.39 -11.22 17.00
CA GLU A 19 17.46 -11.66 18.41
C GLU A 19 16.08 -11.62 19.08
N THR A 20 15.75 -12.66 19.85
CA THR A 20 14.55 -12.71 20.69
C THR A 20 14.83 -13.29 22.07
N GLY A 21 13.86 -13.22 22.98
CA GLY A 21 13.92 -13.77 24.34
C GLY A 21 14.58 -12.86 25.39
N ARG A 22 15.25 -11.77 24.98
CA ARG A 22 15.82 -10.77 25.90
C ARG A 22 14.85 -9.61 26.21
N ILE A 23 14.29 -8.98 25.19
CA ILE A 23 13.52 -7.72 25.27
C ILE A 23 12.03 -7.98 25.03
N ALA A 24 11.16 -7.21 25.69
CA ALA A 24 9.70 -7.19 25.47
C ALA A 24 9.00 -8.57 25.56
N ARG A 25 9.44 -9.44 26.47
CA ARG A 25 8.95 -10.83 26.64
C ARG A 25 7.45 -10.97 26.98
N GLN A 26 6.75 -9.88 27.29
CA GLN A 26 5.30 -9.88 27.48
C GLN A 26 4.52 -9.78 26.17
N ALA A 27 5.16 -9.33 25.08
CA ALA A 27 4.55 -9.34 23.76
C ALA A 27 4.37 -10.78 23.26
N ASP A 28 3.46 -10.98 22.30
CA ASP A 28 3.27 -12.27 21.65
C ASP A 28 4.51 -12.65 20.84
N GLY A 29 5.05 -11.71 20.07
CA GLY A 29 6.36 -11.82 19.45
C GLY A 29 7.18 -10.55 19.66
N ALA A 30 8.50 -10.70 19.81
CA ALA A 30 9.41 -9.56 19.91
C ALA A 30 10.77 -9.92 19.30
N VAL A 31 11.24 -9.12 18.35
CA VAL A 31 12.52 -9.33 17.68
C VAL A 31 13.29 -8.01 17.66
N LEU A 32 14.52 -8.05 18.16
CA LEU A 32 15.51 -7.01 17.98
C LEU A 32 16.32 -7.37 16.73
N ALA A 33 16.18 -6.59 15.67
CA ALA A 33 16.95 -6.77 14.44
C ALA A 33 18.08 -5.74 14.38
N THR A 34 19.26 -6.18 13.97
CA THR A 34 20.44 -5.35 13.76
C THR A 34 20.99 -5.61 12.37
N TYR A 35 21.07 -4.58 11.53
CA TYR A 35 21.66 -4.67 10.19
C TYR A 35 22.80 -3.66 10.08
N GLY A 36 24.04 -4.15 9.95
CA GLY A 36 25.20 -3.31 10.21
C GLY A 36 25.17 -2.82 11.67
N GLU A 37 25.03 -1.51 11.87
CA GLU A 37 24.89 -0.90 13.19
C GLU A 37 23.49 -0.26 13.42
N THR A 38 22.61 -0.30 12.42
CA THR A 38 21.20 0.11 12.57
C THR A 38 20.40 -0.94 13.32
N VAL A 39 19.67 -0.54 14.37
CA VAL A 39 18.94 -1.43 15.29
C VAL A 39 17.48 -1.01 15.41
N VAL A 40 16.58 -1.97 15.19
CA VAL A 40 15.13 -1.80 15.35
C VAL A 40 14.56 -2.88 16.26
N LEU A 41 13.57 -2.52 17.08
CA LEU A 41 12.78 -3.46 17.88
C LEU A 41 11.38 -3.56 17.29
N ALA A 42 10.99 -4.75 16.85
CA ALA A 42 9.62 -5.05 16.46
C ALA A 42 8.92 -5.87 17.55
N THR A 43 7.67 -5.52 17.85
CA THR A 43 6.79 -6.26 18.75
C THR A 43 5.43 -6.51 18.12
N VAL A 44 4.85 -7.66 18.44
CA VAL A 44 3.52 -8.10 18.02
C VAL A 44 2.70 -8.45 19.23
N VAL A 45 1.47 -7.94 19.29
CA VAL A 45 0.46 -8.33 20.27
C VAL A 45 -0.86 -8.53 19.54
N TYR A 46 -1.58 -9.62 19.85
CA TYR A 46 -2.90 -9.87 19.29
C TYR A 46 -3.92 -10.29 20.36
N GLY A 47 -5.16 -9.83 20.20
CA GLY A 47 -6.28 -10.22 21.04
C GLY A 47 -6.59 -11.71 20.90
N ARG A 48 -7.02 -12.35 21.99
CA ARG A 48 -7.41 -13.78 21.96
C ARG A 48 -8.86 -14.01 21.52
N ALA A 49 -9.65 -12.95 21.42
CA ALA A 49 -11.01 -12.97 20.91
C ALA A 49 -11.25 -11.77 19.98
N PRO A 50 -12.14 -11.90 18.98
CA PRO A 50 -12.54 -10.79 18.14
C PRO A 50 -13.33 -9.75 18.94
N LYS A 51 -13.20 -8.48 18.58
CA LYS A 51 -14.01 -7.41 19.19
C LYS A 51 -15.44 -7.46 18.66
N PRO A 52 -16.47 -7.45 19.53
CA PRO A 52 -17.86 -7.37 19.09
C PRO A 52 -18.11 -6.14 18.21
N GLY A 53 -18.84 -6.33 17.12
CA GLY A 53 -19.24 -5.24 16.22
C GLY A 53 -18.18 -4.76 15.22
N LEU A 54 -16.99 -5.37 15.17
CA LEU A 54 -16.04 -5.14 14.08
C LEU A 54 -16.25 -6.16 12.96
N ASP A 55 -16.56 -5.67 11.77
CA ASP A 55 -16.77 -6.49 10.57
C ASP A 55 -15.50 -6.68 9.72
N PHE A 56 -14.43 -5.96 10.05
CA PHE A 56 -13.12 -5.99 9.37
C PHE A 56 -11.99 -6.50 10.27
N PHE A 57 -10.85 -6.86 9.65
CA PHE A 57 -9.64 -7.27 10.37
C PHE A 57 -8.89 -6.05 10.95
N PRO A 58 -8.82 -5.88 12.29
CA PRO A 58 -8.24 -4.70 12.92
C PRO A 58 -6.72 -4.86 13.11
N LEU A 59 -5.98 -4.81 12.00
CA LEU A 59 -4.52 -4.70 12.01
C LEU A 59 -4.08 -3.24 12.09
N THR A 60 -3.24 -2.93 13.07
CA THR A 60 -2.56 -1.63 13.20
C THR A 60 -1.06 -1.81 13.22
N VAL A 61 -0.38 -1.18 12.26
CA VAL A 61 1.09 -1.09 12.24
C VAL A 61 1.54 0.31 12.65
N ASN A 62 2.50 0.39 13.56
CA ASN A 62 3.11 1.65 13.99
C ASN A 62 4.64 1.53 13.92
N TYR A 63 5.22 2.17 12.91
CA TYR A 63 6.65 2.42 12.86
C TYR A 63 6.96 3.77 13.51
N GLN A 64 7.99 3.82 14.35
CA GLN A 64 8.39 5.00 15.09
C GLN A 64 9.90 5.18 15.11
N GLU A 65 10.35 6.39 14.84
CA GLU A 65 11.75 6.79 14.96
C GLU A 65 11.96 7.54 16.28
N LYS A 66 12.99 7.16 17.03
CA LYS A 66 13.40 7.90 18.23
C LYS A 66 14.64 8.69 17.90
N THR A 67 14.67 10.00 18.19
CA THR A 67 15.79 10.85 17.77
C THR A 67 17.09 10.48 18.48
N PHE A 68 16.99 9.84 19.65
CA PHE A 68 18.14 9.27 20.34
C PHE A 68 18.85 8.18 19.52
N ALA A 69 18.16 7.53 18.57
CA ALA A 69 18.75 6.54 17.68
C ALA A 69 19.88 7.14 16.83
N ALA A 70 19.82 8.45 16.60
CA ALA A 70 20.81 9.26 15.90
C ALA A 70 21.65 10.13 16.86
N GLY A 71 21.55 9.94 18.19
CA GLY A 71 22.22 10.79 19.17
C GLY A 71 21.70 12.24 19.24
N LYS A 72 20.45 12.49 18.80
CA LYS A 72 19.86 13.84 18.71
C LYS A 72 18.72 14.04 19.71
N ILE A 73 18.51 15.29 20.12
CA ILE A 73 17.31 15.75 20.84
C ILE A 73 16.33 16.33 19.82
N PRO A 74 15.01 16.06 19.89
CA PRO A 74 14.06 16.55 18.89
C PRO A 74 14.07 18.08 18.73
N GLY A 75 13.99 18.58 17.49
CA GLY A 75 14.04 20.01 17.20
C GLY A 75 12.83 20.80 17.74
N GLY A 76 11.66 20.16 17.83
CA GLY A 76 10.38 20.79 18.23
C GLY A 76 10.39 21.46 19.60
N TYR A 77 9.41 22.34 19.84
CA TYR A 77 9.32 23.14 21.07
C TYR A 77 9.38 22.29 22.37
N PHE A 78 8.70 21.14 22.38
CA PHE A 78 8.61 20.25 23.55
C PHE A 78 9.81 19.31 23.75
N LYS A 79 10.77 19.27 22.80
CA LYS A 79 11.96 18.38 22.87
C LYS A 79 11.61 16.90 23.09
N ARG A 80 10.48 16.46 22.51
CA ARG A 80 9.93 15.10 22.58
C ARG A 80 9.32 14.73 21.23
N GLU A 81 9.47 13.48 20.81
CA GLU A 81 8.79 12.95 19.63
C GLU A 81 7.26 13.03 19.84
N GLY A 82 6.56 13.52 18.82
CA GLY A 82 5.13 13.84 18.89
C GLY A 82 4.29 12.95 17.99
N ARG A 83 3.45 13.59 17.17
CA ARG A 83 2.70 12.90 16.11
C ARG A 83 3.67 12.24 15.12
N PRO A 84 3.26 11.14 14.46
CA PRO A 84 4.06 10.52 13.41
C PRO A 84 4.41 11.51 12.30
N THR A 85 5.65 11.44 11.85
CA THR A 85 6.17 12.13 10.67
C THR A 85 5.63 11.50 9.37
N GLU A 86 5.92 12.14 8.22
CA GLU A 86 5.64 11.56 6.92
C GLU A 86 6.35 10.21 6.76
N LYS A 87 7.66 10.14 7.04
CA LYS A 87 8.44 8.90 6.98
C LYS A 87 7.83 7.80 7.86
N GLU A 88 7.52 8.10 9.12
CA GLU A 88 6.92 7.11 10.02
C GLU A 88 5.57 6.59 9.52
N THR A 89 4.75 7.47 8.93
CA THR A 89 3.46 7.08 8.35
C THR A 89 3.63 6.23 7.10
N LEU A 90 4.56 6.59 6.21
CA LEU A 90 4.84 5.88 4.98
C LEU A 90 5.44 4.50 5.25
N VAL A 91 6.42 4.40 6.16
CA VAL A 91 7.03 3.11 6.53
C VAL A 91 6.03 2.22 7.27
N SER A 92 5.16 2.79 8.11
CA SER A 92 4.05 2.03 8.71
C SER A 92 3.16 1.40 7.64
N ARG A 93 2.86 2.12 6.55
CA ARG A 93 2.11 1.57 5.41
C ARG A 93 2.91 0.55 4.63
N LEU A 94 4.20 0.79 4.42
CA LEU A 94 5.11 -0.09 3.70
C LEU A 94 5.20 -1.47 4.37
N ILE A 95 5.16 -1.51 5.71
CA ILE A 95 5.11 -2.75 6.51
C ILE A 95 3.71 -3.37 6.49
N ASP A 96 2.64 -2.57 6.62
CA ASP A 96 1.24 -3.04 6.70
C ASP A 96 0.78 -3.77 5.42
N ARG A 97 1.09 -3.18 4.26
CA ARG A 97 0.65 -3.65 2.93
C ARG A 97 0.97 -5.13 2.66
N PRO A 98 2.23 -5.62 2.78
CA PRO A 98 2.55 -7.01 2.49
C PRO A 98 2.09 -8.00 3.56
N ILE A 99 1.94 -7.59 4.83
CA ILE A 99 1.56 -8.53 5.90
C ILE A 99 0.05 -8.71 6.03
N ARG A 100 -0.75 -7.69 5.68
CA ARG A 100 -2.21 -7.71 5.82
C ARG A 100 -2.90 -8.86 5.08
N PRO A 101 -2.59 -9.16 3.81
CA PRO A 101 -3.22 -10.29 3.10
C PRO A 101 -2.78 -11.66 3.60
N LEU A 102 -1.68 -11.74 4.36
CA LEU A 102 -1.13 -13.00 4.86
C LEU A 102 -1.73 -13.47 6.19
N PHE A 103 -2.74 -12.78 6.73
CA PHE A 103 -3.48 -13.32 7.87
C PHE A 103 -4.53 -14.33 7.39
N VAL A 104 -4.68 -15.43 8.11
CA VAL A 104 -5.65 -16.49 7.77
C VAL A 104 -7.05 -15.89 7.58
N LYS A 105 -7.70 -16.23 6.46
CA LYS A 105 -9.02 -15.71 6.07
C LYS A 105 -10.01 -15.80 7.25
N GLY A 106 -10.73 -14.71 7.51
CA GLY A 106 -11.71 -14.65 8.59
C GLY A 106 -11.14 -14.30 9.97
N PHE A 107 -9.81 -14.23 10.13
CA PHE A 107 -9.20 -13.76 11.38
C PHE A 107 -9.51 -12.28 11.62
N LYS A 108 -10.19 -11.97 12.73
CA LYS A 108 -10.68 -10.62 13.07
C LYS A 108 -10.26 -10.15 14.46
N ASN A 109 -9.24 -10.79 15.03
CA ASN A 109 -8.73 -10.37 16.32
C ASN A 109 -7.85 -9.12 16.15
N GLU A 110 -8.00 -8.16 17.06
CA GLU A 110 -7.17 -6.96 17.06
C GLU A 110 -5.70 -7.35 17.12
N THR A 111 -4.92 -6.87 16.16
CA THR A 111 -3.51 -7.18 16.03
C THR A 111 -2.72 -5.89 15.89
N GLN A 112 -1.70 -5.72 16.72
CA GLN A 112 -0.85 -4.54 16.72
C GLN A 112 0.60 -4.94 16.51
N VAL A 113 1.23 -4.31 15.51
CA VAL A 113 2.66 -4.43 15.24
C VAL A 113 3.31 -3.08 15.51
N VAL A 114 4.28 -3.03 16.41
CA VAL A 114 5.02 -1.79 16.74
C VAL A 114 6.49 -2.00 16.41
N ILE A 115 7.04 -1.11 15.59
CA ILE A 115 8.45 -1.10 15.21
C ILE A 115 9.06 0.20 15.71
N THR A 116 10.09 0.10 16.53
CA THR A 116 10.79 1.25 17.09
C THR A 116 12.24 1.23 16.66
N VAL A 117 12.70 2.29 16.00
CA VAL A 117 14.12 2.48 15.68
C VAL A 117 14.85 2.91 16.95
N LEU A 118 15.87 2.14 17.32
CA LEU A 118 16.64 2.35 18.55
C LEU A 118 18.06 2.85 18.29
N GLN A 119 18.62 2.53 17.12
CA GLN A 119 19.92 3.01 16.66
C GLN A 119 19.91 3.15 15.13
N HIS A 120 20.55 4.19 14.62
CA HIS A 120 20.69 4.46 13.19
C HIS A 120 22.17 4.76 12.90
N ASP A 121 22.77 4.01 11.99
CA ASP A 121 24.21 4.07 11.69
C ASP A 121 24.60 5.09 10.62
N MET A 122 23.61 5.76 10.03
CA MET A 122 23.74 6.75 8.95
C MET A 122 24.08 6.16 7.59
N GLU A 123 24.08 4.83 7.46
CA GLU A 123 24.32 4.15 6.19
C GLU A 123 23.13 3.30 5.77
N ASN A 124 22.49 2.58 6.70
CA ASN A 124 21.45 1.62 6.43
C ASN A 124 20.08 2.20 6.81
N ASP A 125 19.17 2.36 5.84
CA ASP A 125 17.82 2.85 6.14
C ASP A 125 17.06 1.82 7.02
N PRO A 126 16.50 2.23 8.16
CA PRO A 126 15.78 1.35 9.08
C PRO A 126 14.44 0.83 8.55
N ASP A 127 13.94 1.29 7.41
CA ASP A 127 12.63 0.86 6.91
C ASP A 127 12.60 -0.61 6.49
N VAL A 128 13.52 -1.05 5.63
CA VAL A 128 13.66 -2.45 5.23
C VAL A 128 13.98 -3.34 6.43
N VAL A 129 14.85 -2.89 7.34
CA VAL A 129 15.16 -3.62 8.59
C VAL A 129 13.91 -3.76 9.46
N GLY A 130 13.08 -2.71 9.52
CA GLY A 130 11.80 -2.71 10.21
C GLY A 130 10.79 -3.71 9.64
N MET A 131 10.73 -3.84 8.31
CA MET A 131 9.90 -4.84 7.62
C MET A 131 10.33 -6.27 7.97
N VAL A 132 11.63 -6.54 7.93
CA VAL A 132 12.20 -7.84 8.32
C VAL A 132 11.95 -8.15 9.79
N ALA A 133 12.14 -7.18 10.68
CA ALA A 133 11.89 -7.34 12.11
C ALA A 133 10.41 -7.61 12.40
N ALA A 134 9.49 -6.90 11.73
CA ALA A 134 8.05 -7.13 11.85
C ALA A 134 7.66 -8.54 11.40
N SER A 135 8.16 -8.97 10.24
CA SER A 135 7.97 -10.33 9.72
C SER A 135 8.45 -11.40 10.70
N ALA A 136 9.66 -11.23 11.24
CA ALA A 136 10.24 -12.12 12.23
C ALA A 136 9.41 -12.17 13.52
N ALA A 137 8.97 -11.01 14.01
CA ALA A 137 8.16 -10.91 15.23
C ALA A 137 6.77 -11.54 15.06
N LEU A 138 6.13 -11.37 13.89
CA LEU A 138 4.85 -12.04 13.57
C LEU A 138 5.01 -13.55 13.53
N THR A 139 6.06 -14.03 12.86
CA THR A 139 6.32 -15.46 12.67
C THR A 139 6.51 -16.18 14.01
N ILE A 140 7.19 -15.56 14.97
CA ILE A 140 7.39 -16.16 16.30
C ILE A 140 6.22 -15.95 17.27
N SER A 141 5.20 -15.15 16.92
CA SER A 141 4.16 -14.76 17.87
C SER A 141 3.05 -15.82 18.05
N GLY A 142 2.97 -16.79 17.15
CA GLY A 142 1.89 -17.77 17.08
C GLY A 142 0.56 -17.19 16.57
N VAL A 143 0.53 -15.95 16.08
CA VAL A 143 -0.70 -15.40 15.46
C VAL A 143 -0.93 -16.10 14.11
N PRO A 144 -2.18 -16.32 13.64
CA PRO A 144 -2.46 -16.98 12.35
C PRO A 144 -2.00 -16.14 11.14
N PHE A 145 -0.70 -16.17 10.87
CA PHE A 145 0.00 -15.44 9.84
C PHE A 145 0.77 -16.42 8.95
N MET A 146 0.53 -16.34 7.65
CA MET A 146 1.02 -17.24 6.60
C MET A 146 2.38 -16.81 6.00
N GLY A 147 3.10 -15.92 6.69
CA GLY A 147 4.48 -15.58 6.31
C GLY A 147 5.48 -16.66 6.74
N PRO A 148 6.78 -16.32 6.82
CA PRO A 148 7.34 -14.96 6.84
C PRO A 148 7.40 -14.29 5.47
N ILE A 149 7.56 -12.97 5.50
CA ILE A 149 7.99 -12.17 4.34
C ILE A 149 9.45 -11.75 4.48
N GLY A 150 10.12 -11.59 3.34
CA GLY A 150 11.34 -10.83 3.18
C GLY A 150 11.03 -9.42 2.68
N ALA A 151 12.02 -8.53 2.78
CA ALA A 151 11.98 -7.22 2.16
C ALA A 151 13.37 -6.84 1.68
N ALA A 152 13.47 -6.07 0.60
CA ALA A 152 14.74 -5.56 0.08
C ALA A 152 14.54 -4.21 -0.61
N ARG A 153 15.61 -3.39 -0.62
CA ARG A 153 15.71 -2.21 -1.48
C ARG A 153 16.65 -2.50 -2.64
N VAL A 154 16.34 -2.01 -3.83
CA VAL A 154 17.17 -2.13 -5.02
C VAL A 154 17.49 -0.75 -5.58
N GLY A 155 18.77 -0.50 -5.78
CA GLY A 155 19.31 0.61 -6.55
C GLY A 155 19.71 0.17 -7.96
N TYR A 156 19.82 1.14 -8.87
CA TYR A 156 20.37 0.95 -10.22
C TYR A 156 21.46 1.99 -10.47
N ILE A 157 22.72 1.56 -10.34
CA ILE A 157 23.91 2.41 -10.33
C ILE A 157 24.86 1.89 -11.40
N ASP A 158 25.35 2.76 -12.28
CA ASP A 158 26.28 2.43 -13.37
C ASP A 158 25.86 1.24 -14.26
N GLY A 159 24.55 1.05 -14.41
CA GLY A 159 23.98 -0.04 -15.22
C GLY A 159 23.79 -1.36 -14.48
N GLU A 160 24.10 -1.42 -13.19
CA GLU A 160 24.03 -2.62 -12.35
C GLU A 160 23.00 -2.48 -11.21
N PHE A 161 22.39 -3.61 -10.83
CA PHE A 161 21.50 -3.65 -9.66
C PHE A 161 22.30 -3.80 -8.37
N VAL A 162 22.04 -2.92 -7.41
CA VAL A 162 22.65 -2.94 -6.08
C VAL A 162 21.61 -3.27 -5.04
N LEU A 163 21.85 -4.31 -4.24
CA LEU A 163 20.93 -4.73 -3.17
C LEU A 163 21.21 -3.93 -1.89
N ASN A 164 20.16 -3.38 -1.29
CA ASN A 164 20.19 -2.54 -0.10
C ASN A 164 21.25 -1.44 -0.20
N PRO A 165 21.21 -0.56 -1.22
CA PRO A 165 22.16 0.53 -1.35
C PRO A 165 22.17 1.38 -0.07
N THR A 166 23.34 1.83 0.35
CA THR A 166 23.48 2.73 1.50
C THR A 166 22.87 4.10 1.20
N LEU A 167 22.64 4.90 2.25
CA LEU A 167 22.19 6.28 2.11
C LEU A 167 23.11 7.12 1.21
N ASP A 168 24.42 6.84 1.22
CA ASP A 168 25.39 7.54 0.38
C ASP A 168 25.36 7.07 -1.09
N GLN A 169 24.94 5.82 -1.36
CA GLN A 169 24.83 5.28 -2.72
C GLN A 169 23.52 5.67 -3.41
N LEU A 170 22.45 5.90 -2.65
CA LEU A 170 21.11 6.20 -3.19
C LEU A 170 21.04 7.45 -4.08
N PRO A 171 21.72 8.59 -3.77
CA PRO A 171 21.72 9.76 -4.64
C PRO A 171 22.20 9.49 -6.07
N ASP A 172 23.18 8.59 -6.22
CA ASP A 172 23.77 8.18 -7.50
C ASP A 172 22.90 7.14 -8.24
N SER A 173 21.91 6.57 -7.54
CA SER A 173 20.99 5.59 -8.11
C SER A 173 19.97 6.22 -9.06
N GLN A 174 19.63 5.49 -10.12
CA GLN A 174 18.50 5.78 -11.00
C GLN A 174 17.20 5.11 -10.56
N LEU A 175 17.27 4.23 -9.55
CA LEU A 175 16.15 3.50 -9.01
C LEU A 175 16.17 3.53 -7.48
N ASP A 176 15.04 3.84 -6.88
CA ASP A 176 14.77 3.55 -5.48
C ASP A 176 13.54 2.65 -5.41
N LEU A 177 13.77 1.34 -5.30
CA LEU A 177 12.73 0.32 -5.34
C LEU A 177 12.73 -0.46 -4.04
N VAL A 178 11.62 -0.41 -3.28
CA VAL A 178 11.41 -1.30 -2.14
C VAL A 178 10.40 -2.38 -2.49
N VAL A 179 10.77 -3.62 -2.19
CA VAL A 179 10.00 -4.82 -2.51
C VAL A 179 9.86 -5.66 -1.26
N ALA A 180 8.70 -6.28 -1.08
CA ALA A 180 8.47 -7.30 -0.08
C ALA A 180 7.70 -8.48 -0.66
N GLY A 181 7.97 -9.68 -0.16
CA GLY A 181 7.35 -10.89 -0.64
C GLY A 181 7.61 -12.11 0.24
N THR A 182 6.93 -13.21 -0.04
CA THR A 182 7.15 -14.53 0.55
C THR A 182 8.22 -15.29 -0.23
N GLN A 183 8.42 -16.57 0.10
CA GLN A 183 9.27 -17.46 -0.71
C GLN A 183 8.74 -17.58 -2.14
N ASP A 184 7.41 -17.64 -2.29
CA ASP A 184 6.76 -17.95 -3.56
C ASP A 184 6.46 -16.71 -4.41
N ALA A 185 6.05 -15.61 -3.78
CA ALA A 185 5.48 -14.48 -4.49
C ALA A 185 5.94 -13.13 -3.94
N LEU A 186 5.95 -12.13 -4.82
CA LEU A 186 5.96 -10.74 -4.41
C LEU A 186 4.61 -10.39 -3.77
N MET A 187 4.63 -9.55 -2.74
CA MET A 187 3.42 -9.08 -2.07
C MET A 187 3.23 -7.57 -2.24
N MET A 188 4.33 -6.82 -2.29
CA MET A 188 4.28 -5.36 -2.32
C MET A 188 5.49 -4.77 -3.04
N VAL A 189 5.23 -3.74 -3.85
CA VAL A 189 6.23 -2.90 -4.50
C VAL A 189 5.91 -1.42 -4.27
N GLU A 190 6.95 -0.64 -4.06
CA GLU A 190 6.93 0.82 -4.02
C GLU A 190 8.22 1.36 -4.65
N SER A 191 8.12 2.20 -5.68
CA SER A 191 9.31 2.69 -6.37
C SER A 191 9.28 4.17 -6.79
N GLU A 192 10.47 4.75 -6.86
CA GLU A 192 10.81 5.99 -7.56
C GLU A 192 11.92 5.67 -8.58
N ALA A 193 11.76 6.07 -9.84
CA ALA A 193 12.68 5.74 -10.92
C ALA A 193 12.96 6.95 -11.82
N LYS A 194 14.18 7.04 -12.36
CA LYS A 194 14.60 8.12 -13.28
C LYS A 194 14.39 7.72 -14.75
N GLU A 195 13.12 7.55 -15.18
CA GLU A 195 12.76 7.10 -16.55
C GLU A 195 13.43 5.77 -16.94
N LEU A 196 13.08 4.68 -16.25
CA LEU A 196 13.61 3.34 -16.55
C LEU A 196 12.62 2.51 -17.37
N SER A 197 13.13 1.61 -18.22
CA SER A 197 12.29 0.72 -19.03
C SER A 197 11.57 -0.33 -18.17
N GLU A 198 10.46 -0.85 -18.68
CA GLU A 198 9.71 -1.96 -18.07
C GLU A 198 10.61 -3.18 -17.82
N GLU A 199 11.53 -3.48 -18.74
CA GLU A 199 12.46 -4.59 -18.62
C GLU A 199 13.41 -4.42 -17.42
N ILE A 200 13.99 -3.22 -17.26
CA ILE A 200 14.85 -2.92 -16.12
C ILE A 200 14.07 -3.02 -14.81
N MET A 201 12.86 -2.46 -14.78
CA MET A 201 11.98 -2.51 -13.60
C MET A 201 11.63 -3.96 -13.23
N LEU A 202 11.26 -4.80 -14.19
CA LEU A 202 10.95 -6.21 -13.95
C LEU A 202 12.18 -6.99 -13.46
N ASN A 203 13.34 -6.77 -14.07
CA ASN A 203 14.59 -7.40 -13.64
C ASN A 203 14.97 -6.98 -12.21
N ALA A 204 14.72 -5.72 -11.83
CA ALA A 204 14.93 -5.23 -10.48
C ALA A 204 14.02 -5.93 -9.45
N LEU A 205 12.75 -6.19 -9.80
CA LEU A 205 11.83 -6.97 -8.95
C LEU A 205 12.34 -8.40 -8.72
N MET A 206 12.79 -9.07 -9.78
CA MET A 206 13.32 -10.42 -9.67
C MET A 206 14.64 -10.46 -8.91
N PHE A 207 15.47 -9.43 -9.04
CA PHE A 207 16.71 -9.26 -8.27
C PHE A 207 16.41 -9.07 -6.77
N ALA A 208 15.42 -8.23 -6.43
CA ALA A 208 14.95 -8.04 -5.05
C ALA A 208 14.42 -9.34 -4.45
N HIS A 209 13.56 -10.07 -5.19
CA HIS A 209 12.94 -11.31 -4.71
C HIS A 209 13.98 -12.38 -4.36
N ARG A 210 14.97 -12.58 -5.23
CA ARG A 210 16.12 -13.47 -4.92
C ARG A 210 16.95 -12.95 -3.75
N GLY A 211 17.19 -11.64 -3.71
CA GLY A 211 18.01 -10.99 -2.68
C GLY A 211 17.43 -11.10 -1.26
N MET A 212 16.12 -11.24 -1.09
CA MET A 212 15.48 -11.35 0.22
C MET A 212 15.27 -12.80 0.69
N GLN A 213 15.47 -13.83 -0.15
CA GLN A 213 15.28 -15.24 0.25
C GLN A 213 16.14 -15.65 1.47
N PRO A 214 17.44 -15.29 1.56
CA PRO A 214 18.24 -15.65 2.74
C PRO A 214 17.69 -15.10 4.07
N VAL A 215 16.96 -13.97 4.00
CA VAL A 215 16.30 -13.37 5.17
C VAL A 215 15.09 -14.19 5.59
N ILE A 216 14.29 -14.64 4.64
CA ILE A 216 13.13 -15.51 4.91
C ILE A 216 13.61 -16.81 5.57
N ASP A 217 14.60 -17.47 5.00
CA ASP A 217 15.16 -18.71 5.55
C ASP A 217 15.68 -18.49 6.97
N ALA A 218 16.37 -17.37 7.23
CA ALA A 218 16.83 -17.02 8.58
C ALA A 218 15.69 -16.80 9.59
N ILE A 219 14.55 -16.25 9.15
CA ILE A 219 13.37 -16.10 10.02
C ILE A 219 12.76 -17.47 10.34
N ILE A 220 12.64 -18.36 9.35
CA ILE A 220 12.13 -19.73 9.53
C ILE A 220 13.00 -20.49 10.52
N GLU A 221 14.32 -20.51 10.30
CA GLU A 221 15.27 -21.18 11.21
C GLU A 221 15.20 -20.63 12.64
N MET A 222 14.99 -19.31 12.82
CA MET A 222 14.79 -18.73 14.14
C MET A 222 13.48 -19.18 14.77
N ALA A 223 12.40 -19.25 13.97
CA ALA A 223 11.08 -19.64 14.43
C ALA A 223 11.05 -21.10 14.92
N GLU A 224 11.75 -22.02 14.27
CA GLU A 224 11.88 -23.43 14.69
C GLU A 224 12.38 -23.61 16.13
N HIS A 225 13.08 -22.61 16.67
CA HIS A 225 13.67 -22.66 18.02
C HIS A 225 13.10 -21.65 19.00
N ALA A 226 12.26 -20.72 18.55
CA ALA A 226 11.83 -19.57 19.33
C ALA A 226 10.34 -19.21 19.21
N ALA A 227 9.63 -19.76 18.23
CA ALA A 227 8.22 -19.48 18.05
C ALA A 227 7.39 -20.00 19.22
N LYS A 228 6.33 -19.24 19.55
CA LYS A 228 5.30 -19.71 20.48
C LYS A 228 4.37 -20.69 19.78
N GLU A 229 3.68 -21.49 20.59
CA GLU A 229 2.61 -22.37 20.11
C GLU A 229 1.62 -21.59 19.22
N PRO A 230 1.30 -22.11 18.01
CA PRO A 230 0.32 -21.49 17.13
C PRO A 230 -1.03 -21.33 17.83
N PHE A 231 -1.67 -20.19 17.60
CA PHE A 231 -3.03 -19.95 18.04
C PHE A 231 -3.99 -20.82 17.22
N ASP A 232 -4.72 -21.70 17.89
CA ASP A 232 -5.71 -22.56 17.25
C ASP A 232 -6.88 -21.70 16.75
N PHE A 233 -6.87 -21.43 15.44
CA PHE A 233 -7.90 -20.71 14.73
C PHE A 233 -8.30 -21.50 13.49
N GLN A 234 -9.58 -21.82 13.40
CA GLN A 234 -10.16 -22.44 12.22
C GLN A 234 -11.04 -21.40 11.52
N PRO A 235 -10.81 -21.12 10.23
CA PRO A 235 -11.69 -20.24 9.47
C PRO A 235 -13.09 -20.84 9.39
N ASP A 236 -14.11 -19.99 9.43
CA ASP A 236 -15.48 -20.43 9.16
C ASP A 236 -15.61 -20.89 7.71
N ASP A 237 -16.08 -22.10 7.48
CA ASP A 237 -16.49 -22.55 6.15
C ASP A 237 -17.88 -22.00 5.82
N VAL A 238 -17.96 -21.23 4.73
CA VAL A 238 -19.19 -20.61 4.22
C VAL A 238 -19.55 -21.10 2.82
N SER A 239 -18.84 -22.11 2.29
CA SER A 239 -18.94 -22.55 0.90
C SER A 239 -20.36 -23.00 0.51
N ASP A 240 -21.05 -23.71 1.41
CA ASP A 240 -22.44 -24.15 1.20
C ASP A 240 -23.41 -22.96 1.14
N ILE A 241 -23.14 -21.92 1.93
CA ILE A 241 -23.93 -20.69 1.97
C ILE A 241 -23.72 -19.90 0.68
N VAL A 242 -22.47 -19.78 0.23
CA VAL A 242 -22.12 -19.14 -1.05
C VAL A 242 -22.85 -19.83 -2.21
N THR A 243 -22.82 -21.16 -2.26
CA THR A 243 -23.52 -21.95 -3.29
C THR A 243 -25.03 -21.71 -3.27
N SER A 244 -25.61 -21.62 -2.08
CA SER A 244 -27.04 -21.32 -1.89
C SER A 244 -27.40 -19.91 -2.36
N ILE A 245 -26.58 -18.91 -2.03
CA ILE A 245 -26.76 -17.52 -2.48
C ILE A 245 -26.66 -17.45 -4.00
N GLN A 246 -25.63 -18.05 -4.59
CA GLN A 246 -25.41 -18.05 -6.04
C GLN A 246 -26.61 -18.68 -6.78
N SER A 247 -27.15 -19.79 -6.27
CA SER A 247 -28.33 -20.44 -6.85
C SER A 247 -29.60 -19.59 -6.77
N LEU A 248 -29.73 -18.74 -5.74
CA LEU A 248 -30.92 -17.92 -5.52
C LEU A 248 -30.90 -16.57 -6.25
N VAL A 249 -29.74 -15.92 -6.29
CA VAL A 249 -29.59 -14.52 -6.73
C VAL A 249 -28.36 -14.26 -7.61
N GLY A 250 -27.63 -15.29 -8.05
CA GLY A 250 -26.43 -15.12 -8.89
C GLY A 250 -26.71 -14.35 -10.19
N GLU A 251 -27.82 -14.68 -10.87
CA GLU A 251 -28.26 -13.94 -12.07
C GLU A 251 -28.72 -12.51 -11.75
N ASP A 252 -29.32 -12.28 -10.57
CA ASP A 252 -29.70 -10.93 -10.14
C ASP A 252 -28.45 -10.07 -9.88
N ILE A 253 -27.41 -10.64 -9.26
CA ILE A 253 -26.10 -10.00 -9.05
C ILE A 253 -25.47 -9.67 -10.40
N LYS A 254 -25.42 -10.64 -11.32
CA LYS A 254 -24.89 -10.44 -12.67
C LYS A 254 -25.63 -9.32 -13.42
N ALA A 255 -26.96 -9.32 -13.38
CA ALA A 255 -27.77 -8.28 -13.99
C ALA A 255 -27.52 -6.90 -13.35
N ALA A 256 -27.37 -6.81 -12.03
CA ALA A 256 -27.08 -5.55 -11.35
C ALA A 256 -25.75 -4.93 -11.83
N TYR A 257 -24.74 -5.75 -12.10
CA TYR A 257 -23.45 -5.30 -12.62
C TYR A 257 -23.46 -4.88 -14.09
N THR A 258 -24.57 -5.05 -14.82
CA THR A 258 -24.70 -4.49 -16.18
C THR A 258 -25.03 -2.99 -16.18
N HIS A 259 -25.38 -2.42 -15.02
CA HIS A 259 -25.61 -0.98 -14.92
C HIS A 259 -24.28 -0.19 -14.97
N ALA A 260 -24.18 0.77 -15.89
CA ALA A 260 -22.96 1.57 -16.05
C ALA A 260 -22.70 2.52 -14.87
N GLY A 261 -23.75 3.02 -14.19
CA GLY A 261 -23.65 3.96 -13.07
C GLY A 261 -23.42 3.26 -11.72
N LYS A 262 -22.50 3.82 -10.92
CA LYS A 262 -22.09 3.27 -9.61
C LYS A 262 -23.27 3.09 -8.64
N TYR A 263 -24.17 4.06 -8.57
CA TYR A 263 -25.29 4.04 -7.61
C TYR A 263 -26.38 3.05 -8.00
N GLU A 264 -26.65 2.92 -9.30
CA GLU A 264 -27.59 1.97 -9.87
C GLU A 264 -27.11 0.53 -9.62
N ARG A 265 -25.81 0.24 -9.84
CA ARG A 265 -25.22 -1.05 -9.50
C ARG A 265 -25.40 -1.41 -8.03
N ARG A 266 -25.00 -0.50 -7.13
CA ARG A 266 -25.12 -0.71 -5.68
C ARG A 266 -26.56 -1.00 -5.27
N THR A 267 -27.52 -0.28 -5.84
CA THR A 267 -28.95 -0.49 -5.58
C THR A 267 -29.39 -1.88 -6.05
N GLY A 268 -28.98 -2.32 -7.23
CA GLY A 268 -29.28 -3.66 -7.74
C GLY A 268 -28.71 -4.78 -6.87
N VAL A 269 -27.45 -4.65 -6.45
CA VAL A 269 -26.81 -5.60 -5.53
C VAL A 269 -27.51 -5.63 -4.17
N ASP A 270 -27.91 -4.47 -3.63
CA ASP A 270 -28.65 -4.39 -2.36
C ASP A 270 -30.04 -5.07 -2.45
N VAL A 271 -30.70 -5.02 -3.61
CA VAL A 271 -31.96 -5.75 -3.86
C VAL A 271 -31.71 -7.26 -3.87
N ALA A 272 -30.68 -7.73 -4.58
CA ALA A 272 -30.30 -9.14 -4.59
C ALA A 272 -29.94 -9.64 -3.18
N LYS A 273 -29.22 -8.82 -2.41
CA LYS A 273 -28.85 -9.12 -1.02
C LYS A 273 -30.06 -9.27 -0.12
N LYS A 274 -31.04 -8.36 -0.20
CA LYS A 274 -32.29 -8.44 0.59
C LYS A 274 -33.09 -9.69 0.24
N LYS A 275 -33.23 -9.99 -1.05
CA LYS A 275 -33.92 -11.19 -1.54
C LYS A 275 -33.28 -12.49 -1.03
N ALA A 276 -31.95 -12.58 -1.01
CA ALA A 276 -31.25 -13.73 -0.45
C ALA A 276 -31.36 -13.77 1.08
N ALA A 277 -31.30 -12.61 1.75
CA ALA A 277 -31.40 -12.52 3.20
C ALA A 277 -32.76 -12.99 3.72
N GLU A 278 -33.86 -12.62 3.06
CA GLU A 278 -35.22 -13.05 3.42
C GLU A 278 -35.39 -14.57 3.46
N LYS A 279 -34.63 -15.32 2.65
CA LYS A 279 -34.72 -16.78 2.58
C LYS A 279 -33.70 -17.51 3.45
N LEU A 280 -32.49 -16.96 3.56
CA LEU A 280 -31.35 -17.66 4.14
C LEU A 280 -30.99 -17.21 5.55
N VAL A 281 -31.29 -15.97 5.92
CA VAL A 281 -30.91 -15.44 7.23
C VAL A 281 -31.86 -15.95 8.31
N LYS A 282 -31.30 -16.22 9.47
CA LYS A 282 -32.04 -16.62 10.67
C LYS A 282 -33.01 -15.53 11.09
N THR A 283 -34.28 -15.89 11.25
CA THR A 283 -35.35 -15.04 11.78
C THR A 283 -36.23 -15.85 12.73
N ASP A 284 -37.19 -15.21 13.39
CA ASP A 284 -38.21 -15.92 14.18
C ASP A 284 -39.05 -16.89 13.32
N GLU A 285 -39.20 -16.59 12.03
CA GLU A 285 -39.91 -17.41 11.03
C GLU A 285 -39.01 -18.48 10.39
N ASN A 286 -37.69 -18.32 10.47
CA ASN A 286 -36.68 -19.26 9.98
C ASN A 286 -35.60 -19.51 11.05
N PRO A 287 -35.91 -20.27 12.12
CA PRO A 287 -35.00 -20.47 13.25
C PRO A 287 -33.72 -21.26 12.89
N ASP A 288 -33.77 -22.03 11.79
CA ASP A 288 -32.65 -22.82 11.25
C ASP A 288 -31.81 -22.05 10.20
N GLY A 289 -32.11 -20.76 9.98
CA GLY A 289 -31.37 -19.93 9.04
C GLY A 289 -29.93 -19.62 9.47
N VAL A 290 -29.18 -19.02 8.55
CA VAL A 290 -27.78 -18.62 8.71
C VAL A 290 -27.68 -17.34 9.55
N ASP A 291 -26.67 -17.28 10.42
CA ASP A 291 -26.34 -16.05 11.14
C ASP A 291 -26.10 -14.87 10.17
N SER A 292 -26.65 -13.69 10.49
CA SER A 292 -26.59 -12.52 9.61
C SER A 292 -25.16 -12.09 9.26
N ALA A 293 -24.21 -12.23 10.19
CA ALA A 293 -22.82 -11.89 9.92
C ALA A 293 -22.17 -12.92 8.97
N LYS A 294 -22.44 -14.21 9.15
CA LYS A 294 -21.98 -15.27 8.23
C LYS A 294 -22.58 -15.12 6.83
N PHE A 295 -23.88 -14.79 6.74
CA PHE A 295 -24.54 -14.47 5.49
C PHE A 295 -23.88 -13.28 4.79
N GLY A 296 -23.57 -12.20 5.52
CA GLY A 296 -22.92 -11.02 4.96
C GLY A 296 -21.54 -11.32 4.35
N VAL A 297 -20.76 -12.21 4.97
CA VAL A 297 -19.48 -12.68 4.44
C VAL A 297 -19.69 -13.53 3.18
N ALA A 298 -20.57 -14.54 3.25
CA ALA A 298 -20.89 -15.41 2.14
C ALA A 298 -21.45 -14.65 0.92
N PHE A 299 -22.26 -13.61 1.15
CA PHE A 299 -22.79 -12.78 0.08
C PHE A 299 -21.68 -12.02 -0.66
N LYS A 300 -20.75 -11.40 0.07
CA LYS A 300 -19.60 -10.70 -0.54
C LYS A 300 -18.71 -11.65 -1.33
N GLU A 301 -18.53 -12.87 -0.84
CA GLU A 301 -17.76 -13.91 -1.54
C GLU A 301 -18.47 -14.38 -2.82
N CYS A 302 -19.79 -14.56 -2.77
CA CYS A 302 -20.59 -14.84 -3.97
C CYS A 302 -20.54 -13.70 -4.99
N GLU A 303 -20.67 -12.45 -4.52
CA GLU A 303 -20.58 -11.23 -5.35
C GLU A 303 -19.23 -11.18 -6.10
N ALA A 304 -18.13 -11.43 -5.38
CA ALA A 304 -16.80 -11.52 -5.96
C ALA A 304 -16.69 -12.64 -7.01
N HIS A 305 -17.16 -13.85 -6.68
CA HIS A 305 -17.11 -15.00 -7.59
C HIS A 305 -17.89 -14.76 -8.88
N VAL A 306 -19.11 -14.22 -8.79
CA VAL A 306 -19.95 -13.92 -9.95
C VAL A 306 -19.28 -12.93 -10.89
N LEU A 307 -18.71 -11.84 -10.34
CA LEU A 307 -18.07 -10.83 -11.19
C LEU A 307 -16.78 -11.35 -11.82
N ARG A 308 -15.92 -12.00 -11.04
CA ARG A 308 -14.64 -12.53 -11.52
C ARG A 308 -14.85 -13.51 -12.67
N ARG A 309 -15.82 -14.42 -12.53
CA ARG A 309 -16.14 -15.40 -13.57
C ARG A 309 -16.70 -14.73 -14.83
N ASP A 310 -17.56 -13.72 -14.70
CA ASP A 310 -18.09 -13.01 -15.88
C ASP A 310 -17.01 -12.25 -16.66
N ILE A 311 -16.05 -11.64 -15.94
CA ILE A 311 -14.88 -10.98 -16.56
C ILE A 311 -14.03 -11.99 -17.33
N ILE A 312 -13.76 -13.17 -16.76
CA ILE A 312 -12.92 -14.19 -17.41
C ILE A 312 -13.63 -14.85 -18.59
N ASP A 313 -14.90 -15.25 -18.42
CA ASP A 313 -15.64 -15.96 -19.46
C ASP A 313 -16.00 -15.07 -20.66
N ASN A 314 -16.46 -13.85 -20.37
CA ASN A 314 -17.13 -13.01 -21.37
C ASN A 314 -16.37 -11.72 -21.64
N GLY A 315 -15.32 -11.39 -20.88
CA GLY A 315 -14.63 -10.11 -20.97
C GLY A 315 -15.50 -8.93 -20.54
N HIS A 316 -16.62 -9.19 -19.86
CA HIS A 316 -17.59 -8.17 -19.46
C HIS A 316 -17.15 -7.52 -18.15
N ARG A 317 -16.71 -6.27 -18.24
CA ARG A 317 -16.44 -5.45 -17.05
C ARG A 317 -17.71 -4.86 -16.46
N VAL A 318 -17.58 -4.41 -15.22
CA VAL A 318 -18.63 -3.77 -14.42
C VAL A 318 -19.31 -2.57 -15.12
N ASP A 319 -18.59 -1.87 -16.00
CA ASP A 319 -19.10 -0.73 -16.75
C ASP A 319 -19.27 -1.03 -18.25
N GLY A 320 -19.16 -2.31 -18.65
CA GLY A 320 -19.30 -2.77 -20.03
C GLY A 320 -18.11 -2.47 -20.94
N ARG A 321 -17.00 -1.91 -20.42
CA ARG A 321 -15.77 -1.72 -21.22
C ARG A 321 -15.07 -3.05 -21.51
N ALA A 322 -14.32 -3.08 -22.60
CA ALA A 322 -13.31 -4.10 -22.83
C ALA A 322 -12.19 -4.01 -21.77
N LEU A 323 -11.44 -5.11 -21.60
CA LEU A 323 -10.37 -5.22 -20.60
C LEU A 323 -9.27 -4.15 -20.76
N ASP A 324 -8.93 -3.79 -21.99
CA ASP A 324 -7.89 -2.84 -22.37
C ASP A 324 -8.41 -1.38 -22.56
N LYS A 325 -9.72 -1.17 -22.50
CA LYS A 325 -10.34 0.12 -22.79
C LYS A 325 -10.25 1.05 -21.57
N VAL A 326 -9.56 2.17 -21.70
CA VAL A 326 -9.52 3.27 -20.71
C VAL A 326 -10.80 4.12 -20.79
N ARG A 327 -11.25 4.69 -19.66
CA ARG A 327 -12.40 5.63 -19.61
C ARG A 327 -12.10 6.93 -20.34
N ASP A 328 -13.15 7.68 -20.65
CA ASP A 328 -13.03 8.99 -21.29
C ASP A 328 -12.25 9.96 -20.41
N ILE A 329 -11.36 10.74 -21.03
CA ILE A 329 -10.48 11.70 -20.36
C ILE A 329 -10.80 13.10 -20.86
N VAL A 330 -10.97 14.03 -19.93
CA VAL A 330 -11.05 15.47 -20.18
C VAL A 330 -9.97 16.15 -19.34
N SER A 331 -9.23 17.05 -19.97
CA SER A 331 -8.15 17.79 -19.32
C SER A 331 -8.30 19.27 -19.62
N GLU A 332 -8.35 20.07 -18.56
CA GLU A 332 -8.44 21.53 -18.64
C GLU A 332 -7.29 22.13 -17.82
N VAL A 333 -6.72 23.24 -18.31
CA VAL A 333 -5.64 23.98 -17.66
C VAL A 333 -6.04 25.45 -17.50
N GLY A 334 -5.42 26.16 -16.56
CA GLY A 334 -5.75 27.56 -16.30
C GLY A 334 -7.17 27.77 -15.74
N VAL A 335 -7.75 26.73 -15.11
CA VAL A 335 -9.12 26.76 -14.56
C VAL A 335 -9.28 27.82 -13.47
N PHE A 336 -8.20 28.19 -12.78
CA PHE A 336 -8.17 29.27 -11.79
C PHE A 336 -7.22 30.39 -12.22
N PRO A 337 -7.74 31.53 -12.72
CA PRO A 337 -6.91 32.57 -13.34
C PRO A 337 -5.86 33.25 -12.45
N ARG A 338 -5.91 33.04 -11.13
CA ARG A 338 -5.04 33.73 -10.15
C ARG A 338 -4.05 32.80 -9.45
N THR A 339 -4.18 31.49 -9.62
CA THR A 339 -3.17 30.54 -9.12
C THR A 339 -1.97 30.53 -10.06
N HIS A 340 -0.79 30.13 -9.59
CA HIS A 340 0.39 30.09 -10.46
C HIS A 340 0.20 29.09 -11.61
N GLY A 341 -0.33 27.90 -11.34
CA GLY A 341 -0.85 27.01 -12.37
C GLY A 341 -1.95 26.11 -11.82
N SER A 342 -2.89 25.72 -12.67
CA SER A 342 -4.06 24.94 -12.29
C SER A 342 -4.49 23.98 -13.38
N ALA A 343 -4.99 22.82 -12.98
CA ALA A 343 -5.56 21.84 -13.87
C ALA A 343 -6.79 21.17 -13.25
N LEU A 344 -7.77 20.87 -14.10
CA LEU A 344 -8.85 19.95 -13.82
C LEU A 344 -8.65 18.72 -14.72
N PHE A 345 -8.31 17.60 -14.09
CA PHE A 345 -8.15 16.33 -14.79
C PHE A 345 -9.30 15.40 -14.41
N THR A 346 -10.07 14.96 -15.41
CA THR A 346 -11.21 14.05 -15.24
C THR A 346 -10.97 12.81 -16.10
N ARG A 347 -11.10 11.63 -15.49
CA ARG A 347 -11.10 10.32 -16.17
C ARG A 347 -12.29 9.50 -15.71
N GLY A 348 -13.32 9.39 -16.54
CA GLY A 348 -14.62 8.85 -16.14
C GLY A 348 -15.13 9.55 -14.86
N GLU A 349 -15.48 8.77 -13.84
CA GLU A 349 -15.95 9.24 -12.53
C GLU A 349 -14.81 9.44 -11.50
N THR A 350 -13.59 9.74 -11.97
CA THR A 350 -12.46 10.14 -11.12
C THR A 350 -11.94 11.50 -11.56
N GLN A 351 -11.94 12.47 -10.66
CA GLN A 351 -11.59 13.85 -10.95
C GLN A 351 -10.68 14.44 -9.88
N ALA A 352 -9.66 15.17 -10.33
CA ALA A 352 -8.73 15.88 -9.48
C ALA A 352 -8.59 17.33 -9.95
N ILE A 353 -8.82 18.26 -9.03
CA ILE A 353 -8.36 19.63 -9.13
C ILE A 353 -6.93 19.66 -8.61
N VAL A 354 -5.98 20.08 -9.44
CA VAL A 354 -4.57 20.19 -9.05
C VAL A 354 -4.09 21.62 -9.26
N VAL A 355 -3.48 22.19 -8.22
CA VAL A 355 -2.96 23.55 -8.24
C VAL A 355 -1.48 23.55 -7.87
N ALA A 356 -0.68 24.18 -8.72
CA ALA A 356 0.73 24.45 -8.49
C ALA A 356 0.93 25.86 -7.93
N THR A 357 1.81 25.95 -6.93
CA THR A 357 2.22 27.20 -6.29
C THR A 357 3.74 27.25 -6.20
N LEU A 358 4.33 28.24 -6.86
CA LEU A 358 5.74 28.61 -6.75
C LEU A 358 6.01 29.45 -5.50
N GLY A 359 7.10 29.14 -4.80
CA GLY A 359 7.58 29.84 -3.61
C GLY A 359 9.11 30.01 -3.62
N THR A 360 9.63 30.63 -2.56
CA THR A 360 11.04 30.95 -2.39
C THR A 360 11.73 29.97 -1.44
N GLY A 361 13.00 30.22 -1.10
CA GLY A 361 13.74 29.45 -0.09
C GLY A 361 13.15 29.51 1.33
N GLU A 362 12.31 30.50 1.64
CA GLU A 362 11.60 30.59 2.92
C GLU A 362 10.41 29.62 3.00
N ASP A 363 9.91 29.17 1.85
CA ASP A 363 8.79 28.24 1.74
C ASP A 363 9.22 26.77 1.74
N GLU A 364 10.54 26.49 1.74
CA GLU A 364 11.10 25.14 1.81
C GLU A 364 10.71 24.45 3.13
N GLN A 365 10.33 23.18 3.05
CA GLN A 365 9.94 22.42 4.24
C GLN A 365 11.18 21.86 4.93
N TYR A 366 11.39 22.24 6.19
CA TYR A 366 12.37 21.56 7.04
C TYR A 366 11.89 20.16 7.40
N VAL A 367 12.68 19.15 7.03
CA VAL A 367 12.45 17.76 7.40
C VAL A 367 13.52 17.34 8.39
N ASP A 368 13.12 17.13 9.64
CA ASP A 368 14.01 16.69 10.71
C ASP A 368 14.11 15.15 10.72
N ALA A 369 14.91 14.60 9.79
CA ALA A 369 15.12 13.16 9.67
C ALA A 369 16.26 12.66 10.58
N LEU A 370 16.25 11.36 10.91
CA LEU A 370 17.32 10.74 11.70
C LEU A 370 18.70 10.93 11.04
N SER A 371 18.79 10.76 9.72
CA SER A 371 20.01 10.93 8.93
C SER A 371 20.52 12.38 8.87
N GLY A 372 19.68 13.36 9.19
CA GLY A 372 20.05 14.77 9.06
C GLY A 372 18.83 15.63 8.79
N THR A 373 18.83 16.85 9.32
CA THR A 373 17.81 17.84 8.94
C THR A 373 18.12 18.32 7.53
N TYR A 374 17.16 18.22 6.62
CA TYR A 374 17.27 18.74 5.25
C TYR A 374 16.07 19.60 4.90
N LYS A 375 16.14 20.25 3.73
CA LYS A 375 15.06 21.09 3.20
C LYS A 375 14.47 20.46 1.96
N GLU A 376 13.18 20.15 2.01
CA GLU A 376 12.42 19.67 0.86
C GLU A 376 11.87 20.87 0.08
N LYS A 377 12.09 20.86 -1.23
CA LYS A 377 11.69 21.94 -2.15
C LYS A 377 10.48 21.56 -2.99
N PHE A 378 10.20 20.27 -3.12
CA PHE A 378 9.04 19.78 -3.83
C PHE A 378 8.03 19.18 -2.86
N LEU A 379 6.88 19.82 -2.75
CA LEU A 379 5.80 19.45 -1.84
C LEU A 379 4.60 18.99 -2.65
N LEU A 380 4.03 17.84 -2.34
CA LEU A 380 2.77 17.39 -2.95
C LEU A 380 1.82 16.93 -1.84
N HIS A 381 0.73 17.67 -1.70
CA HIS A 381 -0.33 17.35 -0.75
C HIS A 381 -1.54 16.80 -1.49
N TYR A 382 -2.01 15.65 -1.06
CA TYR A 382 -3.17 14.97 -1.61
C TYR A 382 -4.29 14.99 -0.58
N ASN A 383 -5.46 15.44 -0.98
CA ASN A 383 -6.65 15.54 -0.13
C ASN A 383 -7.78 14.68 -0.71
N PHE A 384 -8.40 13.86 0.13
CA PHE A 384 -9.50 12.96 -0.26
C PHE A 384 -10.75 13.24 0.57
N PRO A 385 -11.47 14.32 0.27
CA PRO A 385 -12.65 14.69 1.03
C PRO A 385 -13.81 13.69 0.79
N PRO A 386 -14.70 13.49 1.77
CA PRO A 386 -15.71 12.44 1.74
C PRO A 386 -16.79 12.68 0.66
N TYR A 387 -16.97 13.93 0.23
CA TYR A 387 -17.88 14.24 -0.88
C TYR A 387 -17.40 13.63 -2.21
N SER A 388 -16.11 13.33 -2.37
CA SER A 388 -15.57 12.71 -3.59
C SER A 388 -16.12 11.31 -3.87
N VAL A 389 -16.64 10.65 -2.84
CA VAL A 389 -17.30 9.34 -2.95
C VAL A 389 -18.80 9.42 -2.62
N GLY A 390 -19.34 10.63 -2.43
CA GLY A 390 -20.74 10.87 -2.09
C GLY A 390 -21.12 10.46 -0.66
N GLU A 391 -20.18 10.45 0.28
CA GLU A 391 -20.42 10.07 1.67
C GLU A 391 -20.19 11.25 2.63
N THR A 392 -20.76 11.16 3.84
CA THR A 392 -20.39 12.06 4.94
C THR A 392 -19.20 11.48 5.69
N GLY A 393 -18.26 12.32 6.13
CA GLY A 393 -17.10 11.86 6.89
C GLY A 393 -16.50 12.94 7.75
N ARG A 394 -15.59 12.55 8.63
CA ARG A 394 -14.84 13.50 9.44
C ARG A 394 -13.88 14.28 8.55
N MET A 395 -14.04 15.60 8.50
CA MET A 395 -13.05 16.51 7.92
C MET A 395 -11.94 16.76 8.95
N GLY A 396 -10.68 16.81 8.50
CA GLY A 396 -9.53 17.00 9.38
C GLY A 396 -8.20 16.93 8.66
N GLY A 397 -7.13 16.74 9.43
CA GLY A 397 -5.79 16.53 8.86
C GLY A 397 -5.69 15.23 8.07
N ALA A 398 -4.77 15.19 7.11
CA ALA A 398 -4.56 14.06 6.21
C ALA A 398 -4.33 12.75 6.97
N GLY A 399 -5.07 11.71 6.59
CA GLY A 399 -4.91 10.35 7.06
C GLY A 399 -3.76 9.61 6.37
N ARG A 400 -3.51 8.37 6.81
CA ARG A 400 -2.41 7.54 6.27
C ARG A 400 -2.54 7.33 4.76
N ARG A 401 -3.75 7.05 4.27
CA ARG A 401 -4.00 6.81 2.83
C ARG A 401 -3.68 8.06 2.00
N GLU A 402 -4.08 9.23 2.48
CA GLU A 402 -3.85 10.50 1.79
C GLU A 402 -2.35 10.82 1.69
N ILE A 403 -1.61 10.65 2.78
CA ILE A 403 -0.15 10.80 2.80
C ILE A 403 0.51 9.80 1.83
N GLY A 404 0.07 8.54 1.84
CA GLY A 404 0.58 7.51 0.93
C GLY A 404 0.33 7.82 -0.55
N HIS A 405 -0.90 8.21 -0.91
CA HIS A 405 -1.24 8.59 -2.28
C HIS A 405 -0.52 9.86 -2.73
N GLY A 406 -0.35 10.83 -1.83
CA GLY A 406 0.46 12.02 -2.08
C GLY A 406 1.90 11.64 -2.38
N LYS A 407 2.50 10.76 -1.58
CA LYS A 407 3.88 10.33 -1.83
C LYS A 407 4.03 9.52 -3.12
N LEU A 408 3.06 8.68 -3.47
CA LEU A 408 3.05 7.97 -4.75
C LEU A 408 3.08 8.96 -5.92
N ALA A 409 2.21 9.97 -5.92
CA ALA A 409 2.21 10.98 -6.96
C ALA A 409 3.49 11.83 -6.95
N TRP A 410 4.05 12.09 -5.77
CA TRP A 410 5.31 12.82 -5.59
C TRP A 410 6.47 12.05 -6.23
N ARG A 411 6.58 10.74 -5.98
CA ARG A 411 7.58 9.84 -6.58
C ARG A 411 7.46 9.80 -8.11
N ALA A 412 6.24 9.84 -8.63
CA ALA A 412 6.00 9.85 -10.06
C ALA A 412 6.46 11.15 -10.76
N ILE A 413 6.31 12.30 -10.09
CA ILE A 413 6.60 13.62 -10.68
C ILE A 413 8.04 14.06 -10.45
N ARG A 414 8.59 13.81 -9.25
CA ARG A 414 9.91 14.30 -8.84
C ARG A 414 11.03 14.05 -9.84
N PRO A 415 11.16 12.86 -10.46
CA PRO A 415 12.24 12.60 -11.41
C PRO A 415 12.25 13.53 -12.61
N MET A 416 11.10 14.11 -12.97
CA MET A 416 10.92 14.99 -14.13
C MET A 416 11.04 16.48 -13.80
N LEU A 417 11.24 16.83 -12.52
CA LEU A 417 11.43 18.22 -12.13
C LEU A 417 12.78 18.75 -12.65
N PRO A 418 12.84 20.04 -13.01
CA PRO A 418 14.10 20.71 -13.33
C PRO A 418 15.03 20.74 -12.12
N SER A 419 16.33 20.93 -12.37
CA SER A 419 17.30 21.15 -11.30
C SER A 419 17.03 22.49 -10.60
N ALA A 420 17.53 22.63 -9.36
CA ALA A 420 17.46 23.90 -8.64
C ALA A 420 18.26 25.03 -9.31
N GLU A 421 19.22 24.71 -10.18
CA GLU A 421 19.98 25.69 -10.96
C GLU A 421 19.16 26.23 -12.15
N GLU A 422 18.36 25.36 -12.77
CA GLU A 422 17.50 25.72 -13.91
C GLU A 422 16.22 26.43 -13.45
N PHE A 423 15.64 25.99 -12.33
CA PHE A 423 14.39 26.52 -11.82
C PHE A 423 14.43 26.65 -10.28
N PRO A 424 14.92 27.79 -9.75
CA PRO A 424 15.24 27.97 -8.33
C PRO A 424 14.01 28.30 -7.46
N TYR A 425 12.90 27.60 -7.67
CA TYR A 425 11.66 27.77 -6.92
C TYR A 425 11.37 26.56 -6.03
N THR A 426 10.77 26.83 -4.87
CA THR A 426 10.03 25.81 -4.13
C THR A 426 8.71 25.57 -4.86
N ILE A 427 8.34 24.31 -5.06
CA ILE A 427 7.13 23.93 -5.78
C ILE A 427 6.20 23.21 -4.81
N ARG A 428 5.00 23.75 -4.60
CA ARG A 428 3.93 23.08 -3.88
C ARG A 428 2.80 22.73 -4.83
N LEU A 429 2.46 21.45 -4.88
CA LEU A 429 1.24 20.94 -5.47
C LEU A 429 0.22 20.61 -4.38
N VAL A 430 -1.04 20.95 -4.64
CA VAL A 430 -2.17 20.45 -3.86
C VAL A 430 -3.16 19.83 -4.85
N SER A 431 -3.52 18.57 -4.58
CA SER A 431 -4.52 17.83 -5.34
C SER A 431 -5.76 17.60 -4.47
N GLU A 432 -6.86 18.23 -4.88
CA GLU A 432 -8.18 18.05 -4.31
C GLU A 432 -8.97 17.07 -5.17
N ILE A 433 -9.25 15.89 -4.60
CA ILE A 433 -10.07 14.89 -5.30
C ILE A 433 -11.53 15.28 -5.17
N THR A 434 -12.18 15.52 -6.30
CA THR A 434 -13.58 15.96 -6.37
C THR A 434 -14.54 14.84 -6.73
N GLU A 435 -14.05 13.82 -7.43
CA GLU A 435 -14.78 12.58 -7.74
C GLU A 435 -13.81 11.39 -7.66
N SER A 436 -14.27 10.24 -7.20
CA SER A 436 -13.43 9.04 -7.12
C SER A 436 -14.20 7.75 -7.38
N ASN A 437 -13.91 7.15 -8.52
CA ASN A 437 -14.26 5.77 -8.83
C ASN A 437 -13.10 5.02 -9.51
N GLY A 438 -11.92 5.06 -8.90
CA GLY A 438 -10.74 4.34 -9.38
C GLY A 438 -9.53 5.26 -9.49
N SER A 439 -8.46 4.88 -8.81
CA SER A 439 -7.13 5.52 -8.79
C SER A 439 -7.08 7.05 -8.93
N SER A 440 -7.67 7.74 -7.95
CA SER A 440 -7.50 9.18 -7.77
C SER A 440 -6.03 9.59 -7.61
N SER A 441 -5.15 8.71 -7.12
CA SER A 441 -3.70 8.96 -7.08
C SER A 441 -3.09 9.13 -8.47
N MET A 442 -3.57 8.39 -9.48
CA MET A 442 -3.06 8.54 -10.85
C MET A 442 -3.68 9.76 -11.55
N ALA A 443 -4.93 10.11 -11.22
CA ALA A 443 -5.50 11.40 -11.62
C ALA A 443 -4.68 12.57 -11.07
N THR A 444 -4.20 12.48 -9.83
CA THR A 444 -3.27 13.46 -9.24
C THR A 444 -1.98 13.59 -10.04
N VAL A 445 -1.36 12.48 -10.50
CA VAL A 445 -0.14 12.54 -11.31
C VAL A 445 -0.40 13.30 -12.62
N CYS A 446 -1.44 12.93 -13.35
CA CYS A 446 -1.80 13.58 -14.61
C CYS A 446 -2.11 15.07 -14.41
N GLY A 447 -2.95 15.40 -13.42
CA GLY A 447 -3.28 16.78 -13.07
C GLY A 447 -2.07 17.59 -12.60
N SER A 448 -1.12 16.96 -11.90
CA SER A 448 0.14 17.58 -11.48
C SER A 448 1.01 17.92 -12.68
N SER A 449 1.17 17.00 -13.63
CA SER A 449 1.92 17.27 -14.86
C SER A 449 1.33 18.48 -15.60
N LEU A 450 0.00 18.56 -15.70
CA LEU A 450 -0.71 19.67 -16.36
C LEU A 450 -0.54 21.00 -15.59
N ALA A 451 -0.77 20.99 -14.28
CA ALA A 451 -0.70 22.19 -13.44
C ALA A 451 0.72 22.78 -13.37
N LEU A 452 1.76 21.93 -13.41
CA LEU A 452 3.16 22.37 -13.47
C LEU A 452 3.48 23.05 -14.82
N MET A 453 2.99 22.49 -15.93
CA MET A 453 3.16 23.11 -17.26
C MET A 453 2.43 24.45 -17.35
N ASP A 454 1.21 24.54 -16.80
CA ASP A 454 0.44 25.80 -16.71
C ASP A 454 1.18 26.85 -15.85
N ALA A 455 1.85 26.41 -14.78
CA ALA A 455 2.68 27.27 -13.93
C ALA A 455 4.02 27.69 -14.57
N GLY A 456 4.33 27.23 -15.78
CA GLY A 456 5.58 27.53 -16.47
C GLY A 456 6.80 26.79 -15.89
N VAL A 457 6.60 25.70 -15.15
CA VAL A 457 7.69 24.85 -14.67
C VAL A 457 8.28 24.08 -15.86
N PRO A 458 9.60 24.17 -16.13
CA PRO A 458 10.24 23.46 -17.23
C PRO A 458 10.42 21.97 -16.88
N LEU A 459 9.32 21.22 -16.89
CA LEU A 459 9.37 19.76 -16.74
C LEU A 459 10.21 19.15 -17.87
N LYS A 460 11.06 18.18 -17.52
CA LYS A 460 11.83 17.42 -18.51
C LYS A 460 10.92 16.81 -19.56
N ARG A 461 9.84 16.15 -19.13
CA ARG A 461 8.75 15.59 -19.95
C ARG A 461 7.45 15.51 -19.12
N PRO A 462 6.28 15.53 -19.78
CA PRO A 462 5.01 15.29 -19.10
C PRO A 462 4.91 13.84 -18.60
N VAL A 463 4.23 13.65 -17.48
CA VAL A 463 4.04 12.36 -16.81
C VAL A 463 2.55 11.99 -16.84
N SER A 464 2.26 10.73 -17.12
CA SER A 464 0.92 10.16 -17.02
C SER A 464 0.91 8.96 -16.07
N GLY A 465 -0.27 8.57 -15.59
CA GLY A 465 -0.42 7.43 -14.70
C GLY A 465 -1.72 6.67 -14.92
N ILE A 466 -1.67 5.36 -14.73
CA ILE A 466 -2.81 4.44 -14.84
C ILE A 466 -2.79 3.41 -13.71
N ALA A 467 -3.99 3.00 -13.28
CA ALA A 467 -4.13 1.84 -12.40
C ALA A 467 -4.60 0.65 -13.21
N MET A 468 -4.02 -0.49 -12.90
CA MET A 468 -4.19 -1.75 -13.56
C MET A 468 -4.63 -2.78 -12.52
N GLY A 469 -5.44 -3.75 -12.93
CA GLY A 469 -5.84 -4.87 -12.09
C GLY A 469 -5.55 -6.20 -12.75
N LEU A 470 -5.42 -7.23 -11.93
CA LEU A 470 -5.33 -8.63 -12.34
C LEU A 470 -6.42 -9.43 -11.61
N ILE A 471 -7.13 -10.26 -12.36
CA ILE A 471 -7.92 -11.37 -11.81
C ILE A 471 -7.21 -12.64 -12.23
N LEU A 472 -6.94 -13.53 -11.28
CA LEU A 472 -6.29 -14.81 -11.45
C LEU A 472 -7.11 -15.89 -10.75
N GLU A 473 -7.64 -16.84 -11.51
CA GLU A 473 -8.37 -17.97 -10.95
C GLU A 473 -7.42 -19.11 -10.58
N PRO A 474 -7.80 -19.98 -9.62
CA PRO A 474 -7.01 -21.17 -9.27
C PRO A 474 -6.72 -22.11 -10.46
N SER A 475 -7.53 -22.05 -11.52
CA SER A 475 -7.31 -22.77 -12.78
C SER A 475 -6.09 -22.28 -13.57
N GLY A 476 -5.57 -21.08 -13.25
CA GLY A 476 -4.54 -20.37 -14.00
C GLY A 476 -5.08 -19.44 -15.10
N GLU A 477 -6.41 -19.38 -15.29
CA GLU A 477 -7.04 -18.38 -16.14
C GLU A 477 -6.87 -16.98 -15.52
N PHE A 478 -6.56 -15.98 -16.34
CA PHE A 478 -6.38 -14.62 -15.84
C PHE A 478 -6.91 -13.56 -16.80
N ALA A 479 -7.25 -12.40 -16.24
CA ALA A 479 -7.63 -11.20 -16.97
C ALA A 479 -6.84 -9.99 -16.45
N ILE A 480 -6.30 -9.17 -17.36
CA ILE A 480 -5.63 -7.91 -17.03
C ILE A 480 -6.57 -6.76 -17.38
N LEU A 481 -6.83 -5.89 -16.41
CA LEU A 481 -7.77 -4.78 -16.52
C LEU A 481 -7.02 -3.45 -16.57
N SER A 482 -7.28 -2.65 -17.60
CA SER A 482 -6.78 -1.28 -17.73
C SER A 482 -7.76 -0.27 -17.13
N ASP A 483 -7.24 0.68 -16.34
CA ASP A 483 -8.01 1.74 -15.71
C ASP A 483 -9.18 1.19 -14.89
N ILE A 484 -8.82 0.49 -13.81
CA ILE A 484 -9.77 -0.18 -12.92
C ILE A 484 -10.69 0.79 -12.15
N LEU A 485 -11.93 0.35 -11.95
CA LEU A 485 -12.91 0.99 -11.07
C LEU A 485 -12.63 0.68 -9.59
N GLY A 486 -13.32 1.38 -8.69
CA GLY A 486 -13.26 1.05 -7.25
C GLY A 486 -13.74 -0.37 -6.96
N ASP A 487 -14.81 -0.82 -7.63
CA ASP A 487 -15.35 -2.19 -7.46
C ASP A 487 -14.34 -3.25 -7.92
N GLU A 488 -13.62 -3.00 -9.01
CA GLU A 488 -12.62 -3.94 -9.58
C GLU A 488 -11.34 -4.01 -8.72
N ASP A 489 -10.95 -2.92 -8.06
CA ASP A 489 -9.81 -2.89 -7.12
C ASP A 489 -10.03 -3.81 -5.90
N HIS A 490 -11.27 -3.84 -5.39
CA HIS A 490 -11.64 -4.69 -4.25
C HIS A 490 -11.67 -6.18 -4.61
N LEU A 491 -11.86 -6.51 -5.89
CA LEU A 491 -12.10 -7.87 -6.38
C LEU A 491 -10.89 -8.49 -7.07
N GLY A 492 -9.96 -7.66 -7.54
CA GLY A 492 -8.71 -8.08 -8.16
C GLY A 492 -7.71 -8.65 -7.14
N ASP A 493 -7.00 -9.66 -7.60
CA ASP A 493 -5.93 -10.37 -6.87
C ASP A 493 -4.65 -9.56 -6.79
N MET A 494 -4.45 -8.66 -7.75
CA MET A 494 -3.37 -7.70 -7.76
C MET A 494 -3.89 -6.38 -8.32
N ASP A 495 -3.52 -5.30 -7.63
CA ASP A 495 -3.66 -3.95 -8.15
C ASP A 495 -2.27 -3.32 -8.27
N PHE A 496 -2.02 -2.66 -9.39
CA PHE A 496 -0.77 -1.92 -9.57
C PHE A 496 -1.00 -0.60 -10.27
N LYS A 497 -0.15 0.36 -9.94
CA LYS A 497 -0.17 1.71 -10.46
C LYS A 497 1.17 1.96 -11.12
N VAL A 498 1.13 2.34 -12.38
CA VAL A 498 2.31 2.70 -13.15
C VAL A 498 2.18 4.15 -13.59
N ALA A 499 3.24 4.91 -13.34
CA ALA A 499 3.38 6.28 -13.79
C ALA A 499 4.73 6.45 -14.49
N GLY A 500 4.75 7.28 -15.52
CA GLY A 500 5.93 7.47 -16.34
C GLY A 500 5.73 8.47 -17.46
N THR A 501 6.80 8.64 -18.23
CA THR A 501 6.80 9.39 -19.48
C THR A 501 6.69 8.42 -20.65
N ARG A 502 6.72 8.94 -21.87
CA ARG A 502 6.84 8.12 -23.07
C ARG A 502 8.17 7.35 -23.19
N GLU A 503 9.18 7.69 -22.38
CA GLU A 503 10.53 7.12 -22.45
C GLU A 503 10.80 6.13 -21.30
N GLY A 504 9.92 6.02 -20.31
CA GLY A 504 10.09 5.07 -19.20
C GLY A 504 9.27 5.39 -17.96
N ILE A 505 9.33 4.47 -17.01
CA ILE A 505 8.65 4.50 -15.72
C ILE A 505 9.34 5.48 -14.78
N THR A 506 8.54 6.27 -14.07
CA THR A 506 8.99 7.13 -12.97
C THR A 506 8.53 6.64 -11.61
N SER A 507 7.42 5.89 -11.55
CA SER A 507 6.98 5.23 -10.32
C SER A 507 6.15 3.99 -10.63
N LEU A 508 6.39 2.93 -9.86
CA LEU A 508 5.63 1.70 -9.86
C LEU A 508 5.22 1.38 -8.41
N GLN A 509 3.92 1.17 -8.20
CA GLN A 509 3.38 0.64 -6.95
C GLN A 509 2.60 -0.63 -7.29
N MET A 510 2.82 -1.71 -6.56
CA MET A 510 2.07 -2.96 -6.73
C MET A 510 1.67 -3.50 -5.36
N ASP A 511 0.45 -4.00 -5.28
CA ASP A 511 -0.13 -4.64 -4.10
C ASP A 511 -0.76 -5.97 -4.56
N ILE A 512 -0.26 -7.09 -4.04
CA ILE A 512 -0.70 -8.45 -4.38
C ILE A 512 -1.42 -9.03 -3.16
N LYS A 513 -2.62 -9.56 -3.39
CA LYS A 513 -3.54 -10.00 -2.34
C LYS A 513 -3.61 -11.52 -2.17
N VAL A 514 -3.04 -12.30 -3.11
CA VAL A 514 -3.12 -13.77 -3.16
C VAL A 514 -1.77 -14.43 -3.40
#